data_AF-A0AAE0S3G9-F1
#
_entry.id   AF-A0AAE0S3G9-F1
#
_cell.length_a   1.000
_cell.length_b   1.000
_cell.length_c   1.000
_cell.angle_alpha   90.00
_cell.angle_beta   90.00
_cell.angle_gamma   90.00
#
_symmetry.space_group_name_H-M   'P 1'
#
loop_
_entity.id
_entity.type
_entity.pdbx_description
1 polymer ?
#
loop_
_entity_poly.entity_id
_entity_poly.type
_entity_poly.pdbx_seq_one_letter_code
_entity_poly.pdbx_strand_id
1 'polypeptide(L)'
;MALWKMPFLLLLTVDLIFCRDAEMFNGLEDTVQADNFIYYRLFVKGNIYIELESLEGDADIYVSDETLEPDYVNYKLKSATCGLDSVDVPAEFKRPVGIGIFGQPNHVSSRRIMEIRNAFAALHIQ
;
A
#
# COMPACT_ATOMS: atom_id res chain seq x y z
N MET A 1 -28.36 46.04 32.11
CA MET A 1 -29.31 45.19 31.37
C MET A 1 -29.13 45.56 29.90
N ALA A 2 -28.70 44.72 28.97
CA ALA A 2 -28.90 43.29 28.85
C ALA A 2 -27.82 42.68 27.93
N LEU A 3 -27.42 41.47 28.32
CA LEU A 3 -27.21 40.27 27.50
C LEU A 3 -26.41 40.34 26.18
N TRP A 4 -25.15 39.89 26.30
CA TRP A 4 -24.66 38.64 25.67
C TRP A 4 -25.51 38.08 24.51
N LYS A 5 -25.11 38.42 23.28
CA LYS A 5 -25.37 37.65 22.05
C LYS A 5 -24.21 38.00 21.12
N MET A 6 -23.36 37.14 20.59
CA MET A 6 -23.14 35.70 20.54
C MET A 6 -21.70 35.58 20.01
N PRO A 7 -20.75 34.87 20.65
CA PRO A 7 -19.56 34.41 19.93
C PRO A 7 -19.60 32.89 19.93
N PHE A 8 -20.65 32.29 19.38
CA PHE A 8 -20.76 30.84 19.29
C PHE A 8 -20.90 30.32 17.86
N LEU A 9 -20.86 31.20 16.86
CA LEU A 9 -20.98 30.84 15.45
C LEU A 9 -19.64 31.01 14.72
N LEU A 10 -18.53 30.61 15.34
CA LEU A 10 -17.24 30.54 14.66
C LEU A 10 -16.45 29.26 14.96
N LEU A 11 -17.08 28.27 15.60
CA LEU A 11 -16.45 27.01 15.98
C LEU A 11 -16.97 25.79 15.20
N LEU A 12 -17.91 25.98 14.27
CA LEU A 12 -18.56 24.89 13.53
C LEU A 12 -18.05 24.71 12.08
N THR A 13 -16.99 25.42 11.68
CA THR A 13 -16.43 25.30 10.31
C THR A 13 -15.10 24.59 10.24
N VAL A 14 -14.54 24.11 11.36
CA VAL A 14 -13.22 23.46 11.38
C VAL A 14 -13.30 21.93 11.24
N ASP A 15 -14.50 21.34 11.28
CA ASP A 15 -14.69 19.88 11.17
C ASP A 15 -14.96 19.36 9.75
N LEU A 16 -14.75 20.19 8.70
CA LEU A 16 -14.98 19.78 7.30
C LEU A 16 -13.72 19.72 6.42
N ILE A 17 -12.54 19.99 6.96
CA ILE A 17 -11.30 19.98 6.17
C ILE A 17 -10.40 18.85 6.66
N PHE A 18 -10.76 17.61 6.39
CA PHE A 18 -9.80 16.51 6.25
C PHE A 18 -10.42 15.38 5.42
N CYS A 19 -11.02 15.72 4.27
CA CYS A 19 -10.96 14.78 3.16
C CYS A 19 -9.51 14.84 2.68
N ARG A 20 -8.62 14.00 3.24
CA ARG A 20 -7.26 13.90 2.71
C ARG A 20 -7.39 13.52 1.25
N ASP A 21 -6.90 14.35 0.36
CA ASP A 21 -6.74 13.99 -1.04
C ASP A 21 -5.91 12.72 -1.10
N ALA A 22 -6.57 11.62 -1.47
CA ALA A 22 -5.93 10.37 -1.81
C ALA A 22 -5.14 10.60 -3.09
N GLU A 23 -3.88 11.05 -2.99
CA GLU A 23 -3.01 11.05 -4.15
C GLU A 23 -2.75 9.58 -4.56
N MET A 24 -3.16 9.28 -5.78
CA MET A 24 -3.06 7.98 -6.42
C MET A 24 -1.77 7.93 -7.21
N PHE A 25 -0.86 7.04 -6.83
CA PHE A 25 0.30 6.77 -7.66
C PHE A 25 -0.10 5.73 -8.71
N ASN A 26 -0.12 6.16 -9.97
CA ASN A 26 -0.48 5.30 -11.09
C ASN A 26 0.62 4.28 -11.36
N GLY A 27 0.34 3.02 -10.98
CA GLY A 27 0.82 1.78 -11.60
C GLY A 27 2.33 1.64 -11.85
N LEU A 28 3.03 0.84 -11.04
CA LEU A 28 4.30 0.24 -11.43
C LEU A 28 4.02 -1.11 -12.09
N GLU A 29 4.38 -1.24 -13.38
CA GLU A 29 4.33 -2.51 -14.10
C GLU A 29 5.69 -3.20 -14.03
N ASP A 30 5.72 -4.46 -13.61
CA ASP A 30 6.95 -5.26 -13.49
C ASP A 30 6.68 -6.75 -13.77
N THR A 31 7.75 -7.55 -13.91
CA THR A 31 7.66 -9.00 -14.15
C THR A 31 8.51 -9.77 -13.15
N VAL A 32 7.90 -10.70 -12.42
CA VAL A 32 8.58 -11.63 -11.50
C VAL A 32 8.67 -13.03 -12.12
N GLN A 33 9.82 -13.69 -11.96
CA GLN A 33 10.01 -15.06 -12.41
C GLN A 33 9.34 -16.06 -11.46
N ALA A 34 9.05 -17.26 -11.97
CA ALA A 34 8.58 -18.38 -11.14
C ALA A 34 9.53 -18.62 -9.96
N ASP A 35 8.96 -18.86 -8.78
CA ASP A 35 9.69 -19.20 -7.56
C ASP A 35 10.72 -18.14 -7.14
N ASN A 36 10.48 -16.88 -7.50
CA ASN A 36 11.36 -15.77 -7.18
C ASN A 36 10.58 -14.59 -6.59
N PHE A 37 11.31 -13.71 -5.89
CA PHE A 37 10.80 -12.50 -5.28
C PHE A 37 11.35 -11.25 -5.95
N ILE A 38 10.52 -10.22 -6.02
CA ILE A 38 10.94 -8.83 -6.25
C ILE A 38 10.54 -8.03 -5.01
N TYR A 39 11.41 -7.10 -4.62
CA TYR A 39 11.22 -6.32 -3.40
C TYR A 39 11.06 -4.84 -3.67
N TYR A 40 10.14 -4.22 -2.95
CA TYR A 40 9.90 -2.78 -2.96
C TYR A 40 9.92 -2.21 -1.55
N ARG A 41 10.24 -0.92 -1.44
CA ARG A 41 10.31 -0.22 -0.15
C ARG A 41 9.35 0.95 -0.14
N LEU A 42 8.43 0.93 0.82
CA LEU A 42 7.44 1.98 1.03
C LEU A 42 7.88 2.92 2.16
N PHE A 43 8.29 4.14 1.81
CA PHE A 43 8.74 5.15 2.79
C PHE A 43 7.60 6.03 3.32
N VAL A 44 6.48 6.08 2.59
CA VAL A 44 5.36 6.98 2.87
C VAL A 44 4.66 6.60 4.17
N LYS A 45 4.44 7.58 5.05
CA LYS A 45 3.70 7.40 6.31
C LYS A 45 2.19 7.49 6.10
N GLY A 46 1.43 6.88 7.00
CA GLY A 46 -0.03 6.88 6.98
C GLY A 46 -0.62 5.52 6.58
N ASN A 47 -1.94 5.45 6.51
CA ASN A 47 -2.63 4.26 6.00
C ASN A 47 -2.48 4.23 4.48
N ILE A 48 -1.93 3.14 3.96
CA ILE A 48 -1.66 2.96 2.54
C ILE A 48 -2.38 1.69 2.08
N TYR A 49 -3.08 1.79 0.95
CA TYR A 49 -3.74 0.65 0.34
C TYR A 49 -2.98 0.27 -0.93
N ILE A 50 -2.57 -1.00 -1.01
CA ILE A 50 -1.81 -1.53 -2.13
C ILE A 50 -2.68 -2.53 -2.86
N GLU A 51 -2.78 -2.38 -4.17
CA GLU A 51 -3.42 -3.33 -5.08
C GLU A 51 -2.39 -3.89 -6.04
N LEU A 52 -2.47 -5.18 -6.28
CA LEU A 52 -1.62 -5.91 -7.20
C LEU A 52 -2.50 -6.72 -8.14
N GLU A 53 -2.40 -6.42 -9.43
CA GLU A 53 -3.09 -7.15 -10.48
C GLU A 53 -2.10 -8.03 -11.24
N SER A 54 -2.37 -9.34 -11.26
CA SER A 54 -1.70 -10.27 -12.17
C SER A 54 -2.22 -10.07 -13.59
N LEU A 55 -1.39 -9.56 -14.50
CA LEU A 55 -1.73 -9.52 -15.92
C LEU A 55 -1.54 -10.89 -16.58
N GLU A 56 -0.46 -11.58 -16.20
CA GLU A 56 -0.11 -12.93 -16.63
C GLU A 56 0.46 -13.67 -15.42
N GLY A 57 0.17 -14.96 -15.27
CA GLY A 57 0.63 -15.76 -14.11
C GLY A 57 -0.16 -15.47 -12.83
N ASP A 58 0.50 -15.63 -11.66
CA ASP A 58 -0.15 -15.52 -10.33
C ASP A 58 0.77 -14.88 -9.26
N ALA A 59 0.63 -13.56 -9.19
CA ALA A 59 0.30 -12.66 -8.06
C ALA A 59 0.76 -12.63 -6.58
N ASP A 60 1.63 -13.44 -5.99
CA ASP A 60 1.93 -13.31 -4.53
C ASP A 60 2.30 -11.89 -3.97
N ILE A 61 1.59 -11.27 -3.00
CA ILE A 61 2.07 -10.09 -2.22
C ILE A 61 2.26 -10.37 -0.72
N TYR A 62 3.40 -9.92 -0.19
CA TYR A 62 3.83 -10.06 1.20
C TYR A 62 4.37 -8.73 1.73
N VAL A 63 4.01 -8.35 2.96
CA VAL A 63 4.39 -7.05 3.53
C VAL A 63 4.84 -7.19 4.97
N SER A 64 5.90 -6.47 5.35
CA SER A 64 6.41 -6.43 6.73
C SER A 64 7.05 -5.08 7.06
N ASP A 65 6.95 -4.67 8.32
CA ASP A 65 7.73 -3.57 8.90
C ASP A 65 8.87 -4.06 9.81
N GLU A 66 9.05 -5.38 9.92
CA GLU A 66 10.14 -6.03 10.67
C GLU A 66 11.32 -6.43 9.78
N THR A 67 11.05 -6.66 8.49
CA THR A 67 12.06 -6.97 7.46
C THR A 67 11.77 -6.19 6.19
N LEU A 68 12.82 -5.87 5.43
CA LEU A 68 12.72 -5.24 4.11
C LEU A 68 12.56 -6.26 2.98
N GLU A 69 12.77 -7.54 3.27
CA GLU A 69 12.65 -8.66 2.35
C GLU A 69 11.67 -9.68 2.94
N PRO A 70 10.36 -9.36 2.99
CA PRO A 70 9.36 -10.31 3.46
C PRO A 70 9.18 -11.44 2.44
N ASP A 71 9.08 -12.66 2.94
CA ASP A 71 8.89 -13.87 2.13
C ASP A 71 7.59 -14.59 2.56
N TYR A 72 7.36 -15.80 2.04
CA TYR A 72 6.18 -16.60 2.38
C TYR A 72 6.17 -17.16 3.80
N VAL A 73 7.24 -16.98 4.58
CA VAL A 73 7.39 -17.38 5.99
C VAL A 73 7.37 -16.17 6.92
N ASN A 74 8.06 -15.10 6.55
CA ASN A 74 8.38 -13.93 7.38
C ASN A 74 7.66 -12.69 6.85
N TYR A 75 6.38 -12.57 7.16
CA TYR A 75 5.53 -11.44 6.77
C TYR A 75 4.58 -11.05 7.91
N LYS A 76 4.03 -9.83 7.86
CA LYS A 76 2.94 -9.39 8.74
C LYS A 76 1.59 -9.35 8.05
N LEU A 77 1.57 -8.91 6.79
CA LEU A 77 0.37 -8.89 5.94
C LEU A 77 0.67 -9.64 4.65
N LYS A 78 -0.35 -10.27 4.07
CA LYS A 78 -0.25 -10.90 2.75
C LYS A 78 -1.59 -10.93 2.05
N SER A 79 -1.55 -11.06 0.73
CA SER A 79 -2.65 -11.55 -0.09
C SER A 79 -2.05 -12.52 -1.12
N ALA A 80 -2.70 -13.66 -1.28
CA ALA A 80 -2.24 -14.75 -2.14
C ALA A 80 -3.46 -15.42 -2.79
N THR A 81 -4.00 -14.75 -3.81
CA THR A 81 -5.21 -15.14 -4.53
C THR A 81 -4.92 -15.19 -6.03
N CYS A 82 -5.65 -16.00 -6.79
CA CYS A 82 -5.42 -16.17 -8.23
C CYS A 82 -5.97 -15.00 -9.08
N GLY A 83 -5.75 -13.74 -8.68
CA GLY A 83 -6.37 -12.58 -9.29
C GLY A 83 -5.87 -11.23 -8.76
N LEU A 84 -6.80 -10.41 -8.25
CA LEU A 84 -6.48 -9.13 -7.62
C LEU A 84 -6.11 -9.36 -6.16
N ASP A 85 -4.88 -9.00 -5.81
CA ASP A 85 -4.38 -9.08 -4.45
C ASP A 85 -4.29 -7.69 -3.82
N SER A 86 -4.75 -7.54 -2.58
CA SER A 86 -4.71 -6.25 -1.90
C SER A 86 -4.37 -6.34 -0.43
N VAL A 87 -3.71 -5.29 0.07
CA VAL A 87 -3.29 -5.19 1.47
C VAL A 87 -3.44 -3.75 1.98
N ASP A 88 -4.02 -3.62 3.17
CA ASP A 88 -4.09 -2.36 3.92
C ASP A 88 -2.88 -2.25 4.86
N VAL A 89 -1.91 -1.41 4.51
CA VAL A 89 -0.73 -1.15 5.34
C VAL A 89 -1.05 -0.04 6.33
N PRO A 90 -1.09 -0.33 7.64
CA PRO A 90 -1.55 0.65 8.61
C PRO A 90 -0.45 1.69 8.92
N ALA A 91 -0.87 2.84 9.45
CA ALA A 91 0.01 3.98 9.71
C ALA A 91 1.09 3.70 10.77
N GLU A 92 0.81 2.78 11.70
CA GLU A 92 1.73 2.39 12.78
C GLU A 92 2.92 1.55 12.32
N PHE A 93 2.87 0.95 11.13
CA PHE A 93 3.99 0.14 10.61
C PHE A 93 5.25 0.98 10.50
N LYS A 94 6.36 0.48 11.04
CA LYS A 94 7.66 1.17 10.97
C LYS A 94 8.10 1.34 9.51
N ARG A 95 8.43 2.57 9.11
CA ARG A 95 8.93 2.87 7.75
C ARG A 95 10.46 2.77 7.66
N PRO A 96 11.04 2.35 6.52
CA PRO A 96 10.33 1.86 5.34
C PRO A 96 9.71 0.47 5.58
N VAL A 97 8.54 0.26 4.98
CA VAL A 97 7.88 -1.04 4.95
C VAL A 97 8.45 -1.84 3.77
N GLY A 98 8.84 -3.08 4.03
CA GLY A 98 9.24 -4.04 3.02
C GLY A 98 8.01 -4.65 2.36
N ILE A 99 8.03 -4.71 1.03
CA ILE A 99 7.01 -5.36 0.20
C ILE A 99 7.73 -6.39 -0.66
N GLY A 100 7.29 -7.64 -0.61
CA GLY A 100 7.80 -8.76 -1.40
C GLY A 100 6.72 -9.26 -2.34
N ILE A 101 7.08 -9.44 -3.61
CA ILE A 101 6.20 -9.87 -4.68
C ILE A 101 6.70 -11.21 -5.19
N PHE A 102 5.94 -12.28 -4.96
CA PHE A 102 6.34 -13.66 -5.24
C PHE A 102 5.71 -14.21 -6.50
N GLY A 103 6.51 -14.76 -7.42
CA GLY A 103 6.04 -15.50 -8.60
C GLY A 103 5.59 -16.92 -8.29
N GLN A 104 4.29 -17.23 -8.37
CA GLN A 104 3.80 -18.59 -8.13
C GLN A 104 4.46 -19.61 -9.09
N PRO A 105 5.02 -20.74 -8.61
CA PRO A 105 5.79 -21.68 -9.44
C PRO A 105 4.99 -22.38 -10.56
N ASN A 106 3.66 -22.38 -10.47
CA ASN A 106 2.78 -22.97 -11.47
C ASN A 106 2.77 -22.20 -12.80
N HIS A 107 3.40 -21.02 -12.84
CA HIS A 107 3.54 -20.18 -14.02
C HIS A 107 5.02 -19.80 -14.23
N VAL A 108 5.51 -19.88 -15.48
CA VAL A 108 6.93 -19.66 -15.83
C VAL A 108 7.43 -18.26 -15.44
N SER A 109 6.57 -17.26 -15.57
CA SER A 109 6.78 -15.89 -15.11
C SER A 109 5.43 -15.24 -14.89
N SER A 110 5.35 -14.28 -13.98
CA SER A 110 4.14 -13.48 -13.74
C SER A 110 4.39 -12.02 -14.08
N ARG A 111 3.64 -11.46 -15.03
CA ARG A 111 3.63 -10.02 -15.32
C ARG A 111 2.54 -9.35 -14.49
N ARG A 112 2.85 -8.20 -13.90
CA ARG A 112 2.01 -7.59 -12.86
C ARG A 112 1.95 -6.08 -13.01
N ILE A 113 0.83 -5.50 -12.60
CA ILE A 113 0.70 -4.08 -12.32
C ILE A 113 0.44 -3.92 -10.83
N MET A 114 1.26 -3.13 -10.15
CA MET A 114 1.05 -2.71 -8.78
C MET A 114 0.56 -1.27 -8.74
N GLU A 115 -0.64 -1.07 -8.19
CA GLU A 115 -1.20 0.26 -7.92
C GLU A 115 -1.11 0.57 -6.42
N ILE A 116 -0.64 1.77 -6.07
CA ILE A 116 -0.59 2.20 -4.67
C ILE A 116 -1.47 3.42 -4.51
N ARG A 117 -2.55 3.26 -3.73
CA ARG A 117 -3.47 4.35 -3.40
C ARG A 117 -3.07 4.99 -2.07
N ASN A 118 -3.19 6.32 -1.98
CA ASN A 118 -2.82 7.13 -0.82
C ASN A 118 -1.31 7.25 -0.54
N ALA A 119 -0.44 6.85 -1.47
CA ALA A 119 1.00 7.01 -1.30
C ALA A 119 1.53 8.27 -2.02
N PHE A 120 2.09 9.19 -1.24
CA PHE A 120 2.91 10.28 -1.76
C PHE A 120 4.19 9.67 -2.36
N ALA A 121 4.21 9.48 -3.68
CA ALA A 121 5.16 8.68 -4.44
C ALA A 121 6.62 8.72 -3.92
N ALA A 122 7.07 7.62 -3.31
CA ALA A 122 8.47 7.28 -3.12
C ALA A 122 8.58 5.76 -2.91
N LEU A 123 8.18 4.98 -3.92
CA LEU A 123 8.58 3.58 -4.01
C LEU A 123 9.94 3.55 -4.71
N HIS A 124 10.95 2.95 -4.06
CA HIS A 124 12.26 2.74 -4.67
C HIS A 124 12.44 1.24 -4.94
N ILE A 125 12.81 0.91 -6.18
CA ILE A 125 13.14 -0.44 -6.63
C ILE A 125 14.64 -0.64 -6.37
N GLN A 126 15.04 -1.78 -5.78
CA GLN A 126 16.44 -2.19 -5.69
C GLN A 126 16.63 -3.56 -6.33
#